data_AF-A0A2B7VB21-F1
#
_entry.id   AF-A0A2B7VB21-F1
#
_cell.length_a   1.000
_cell.length_b   1.000
_cell.length_c   1.000
_cell.angle_alpha   90.00
_cell.angle_beta   90.00
_cell.angle_gamma   90.00
#
_symmetry.space_group_name_H-M   'P 1'
#
loop_
_entity.id
_entity.type
_entity.pdbx_description
1 polymer ?
#
loop_
_entity_poly.entity_id
_entity_poly.type
_entity_poly.pdbx_seq_one_letter_code
_entity_poly.pdbx_strand_id
1 'polypeptide(L)'
;MRWQYNHLNATPYLHPSKGLRQMYNESKSRSETESVMNHMKNHEVFNNKEYKRYFSLSQVIEEDLYGEEEDILNWETLMDCYDAVLTRKGIIFREKAEEE
;
A
#
# COMPACT_ATOMS: atom_id res chain seq x y z
N MET A 1 5.21 -18.17 9.14
CA MET A 1 3.93 -17.50 9.45
C MET A 1 3.24 -18.24 10.59
N ARG A 2 2.73 -17.54 11.60
CA ARG A 2 2.06 -18.18 12.76
C ARG A 2 0.69 -18.76 12.37
N TRP A 3 0.28 -19.85 13.03
CA TRP A 3 -0.94 -20.60 12.70
C TRP A 3 -2.21 -19.74 12.67
N GLN A 4 -2.33 -18.76 13.58
CA GLN A 4 -3.48 -17.86 13.65
C GLN A 4 -3.75 -17.09 12.35
N TYR A 5 -2.71 -16.73 11.57
CA TYR A 5 -2.87 -16.01 10.29
C TYR A 5 -3.24 -16.95 9.15
N ASN A 6 -2.70 -18.18 9.15
CA ASN A 6 -3.10 -19.20 8.19
C ASN A 6 -4.58 -19.59 8.36
N HIS A 7 -5.02 -19.71 9.62
CA HIS A 7 -6.39 -20.12 9.91
C HIS A 7 -7.40 -18.99 9.67
N LEU A 8 -6.98 -17.72 9.79
CA LEU A 8 -7.83 -16.55 9.59
C LEU A 8 -8.66 -16.65 8.29
N ASN A 9 -7.98 -16.89 7.17
CA ASN A 9 -8.58 -16.98 5.83
C ASN A 9 -9.35 -18.29 5.56
N ALA A 10 -9.27 -19.27 6.45
CA ALA A 10 -10.06 -20.51 6.36
C ALA A 10 -11.42 -20.39 7.07
N THR A 11 -11.64 -19.31 7.82
CA THR A 11 -12.90 -19.09 8.53
C THR A 11 -13.99 -18.59 7.58
N PRO A 12 -15.25 -19.05 7.70
CA PRO A 12 -16.34 -18.62 6.83
C PRO A 12 -16.97 -17.29 7.26
N TYR A 13 -16.52 -16.68 8.36
CA TYR A 13 -17.12 -15.49 8.95
C TYR A 13 -16.14 -14.33 9.08
N LEU A 14 -16.68 -13.12 9.00
CA LEU A 14 -15.88 -11.91 9.16
C LEU A 14 -15.48 -11.73 10.62
N HIS A 15 -14.18 -11.76 10.90
CA HIS A 15 -13.65 -11.39 12.19
C HIS A 15 -13.93 -9.90 12.52
N PRO A 16 -14.21 -9.56 13.79
CA PRO A 16 -14.44 -8.17 14.19
C PRO A 16 -13.24 -7.28 13.89
N SER A 17 -13.49 -6.05 13.44
CA SER A 17 -12.45 -5.09 13.05
C SER A 17 -11.42 -4.83 14.16
N LYS A 18 -11.84 -4.89 15.43
CA LYS A 18 -10.93 -4.74 16.59
C LYS A 18 -9.94 -5.91 16.68
N GLY A 19 -10.41 -7.14 16.43
CA GLY A 19 -9.56 -8.33 16.42
C GLY A 19 -8.58 -8.30 15.24
N LEU A 20 -9.04 -7.93 14.05
CA LEU A 20 -8.16 -7.77 12.88
C LEU A 20 -7.10 -6.69 13.09
N ARG A 21 -7.45 -5.57 13.73
CA ARG A 21 -6.47 -4.53 14.08
C ARG A 21 -5.44 -5.01 15.10
N GLN A 22 -5.85 -5.81 16.08
CA GLN A 22 -4.91 -6.43 17.02
C GLN A 22 -3.96 -7.37 16.30
N MET A 23 -4.47 -8.25 15.43
CA MET A 23 -3.63 -9.13 14.62
C MET A 23 -2.67 -8.34 13.73
N TYR A 24 -3.14 -7.27 13.07
CA TYR A 24 -2.26 -6.37 12.32
C TYR A 24 -1.12 -5.81 13.19
N ASN A 25 -1.43 -5.27 14.37
CA ASN A 25 -0.41 -4.72 15.28
C ASN A 25 0.59 -5.78 15.79
N GLU A 26 0.18 -7.04 15.86
CA GLU A 26 1.02 -8.16 16.29
C GLU A 26 1.76 -8.85 15.14
N SER A 27 1.51 -8.43 13.89
CA SER A 27 2.16 -8.95 12.70
C SER A 27 3.64 -8.61 12.73
N LYS A 28 4.48 -9.56 12.29
CA LYS A 28 5.95 -9.40 12.28
C LYS A 28 6.55 -9.55 10.89
N SER A 29 5.72 -9.83 9.89
CA SER A 29 6.15 -10.04 8.52
C SER A 29 5.08 -9.59 7.55
N ARG A 30 5.51 -9.12 6.37
CA ARG A 30 4.63 -8.74 5.26
C ARG A 30 3.51 -9.75 5.00
N SER A 31 3.84 -11.05 5.02
CA SER A 31 2.87 -12.12 4.77
C SER A 31 1.82 -12.29 5.87
N GLU A 32 2.11 -11.92 7.12
CA GLU A 32 1.12 -11.87 8.20
C GLU A 32 0.17 -10.67 8.00
N THR A 33 0.70 -9.52 7.60
CA THR A 33 -0.08 -8.33 7.20
C THR A 33 -0.99 -8.62 6.01
N GLU A 34 -0.46 -9.26 4.95
CA GLU A 34 -1.22 -9.70 3.78
C GLU A 34 -2.33 -10.69 4.15
N SER A 35 -2.12 -11.53 5.16
CA SER A 35 -3.16 -12.44 5.64
C SER A 35 -4.36 -11.68 6.26
N VAL A 36 -4.11 -10.60 6.99
CA VAL A 36 -5.17 -9.71 7.51
C VAL A 36 -5.87 -8.97 6.38
N MET A 37 -5.11 -8.47 5.39
CA MET A 37 -5.66 -7.83 4.18
C MET A 37 -6.60 -8.79 3.43
N ASN A 38 -6.13 -10.00 3.15
CA ASN A 38 -6.88 -11.00 2.39
C ASN A 38 -8.16 -11.41 3.11
N HIS A 39 -8.14 -11.49 4.44
CA HIS A 39 -9.35 -11.77 5.22
C HIS A 39 -10.42 -10.71 4.97
N MET A 40 -10.03 -9.43 5.00
CA MET A 40 -10.94 -8.32 4.73
C MET A 40 -11.42 -8.31 3.28
N LYS A 41 -10.57 -8.69 2.32
CA LYS A 41 -10.93 -8.80 0.89
C LYS A 41 -11.93 -9.93 0.63
N ASN A 42 -11.70 -11.10 1.22
CA ASN A 42 -12.58 -12.28 1.10
C ASN A 42 -13.99 -12.02 1.63
N HIS A 43 -14.13 -11.07 2.56
CA HIS A 43 -15.42 -10.64 3.11
C HIS A 43 -15.91 -9.30 2.54
N GLU A 44 -15.30 -8.80 1.46
CA GLU A 44 -15.75 -7.60 0.73
C GLU A 44 -15.84 -6.32 1.59
N VAL A 45 -15.11 -6.26 2.71
CA VAL A 45 -15.06 -5.10 3.61
C VAL A 45 -13.78 -4.28 3.45
N PHE A 46 -12.81 -4.76 2.68
CA PHE A 46 -11.58 -4.03 2.40
C PHE A 46 -11.86 -2.79 1.54
N ASN A 47 -11.35 -1.63 1.96
CA ASN A 47 -11.54 -0.32 1.30
C ASN A 47 -13.02 0.10 1.07
N ASN A 48 -13.97 -0.52 1.78
CA ASN A 48 -15.37 -0.15 1.69
C ASN A 48 -15.76 0.88 2.77
N LYS A 49 -16.14 2.10 2.34
CA LYS A 49 -16.48 3.24 3.21
C LYS A 49 -17.70 3.02 4.10
N GLU A 50 -18.60 2.11 3.74
CA GLU A 50 -19.75 1.73 4.58
C GLU A 50 -19.28 1.10 5.90
N TYR A 51 -18.16 0.38 5.86
CA TYR A 51 -17.55 -0.31 6.98
C TYR A 51 -16.42 0.52 7.60
N LYS A 52 -16.73 1.69 8.16
CA LYS A 52 -15.77 2.71 8.65
C LYS A 52 -14.54 2.17 9.39
N ARG A 53 -14.73 1.20 10.29
CA ARG A 53 -13.62 0.62 11.09
C ARG A 53 -12.69 -0.27 10.27
N TYR A 54 -13.25 -1.00 9.31
CA TYR A 54 -12.51 -1.83 8.35
C TYR A 54 -11.82 -0.93 7.33
N PHE A 55 -12.53 0.06 6.78
CA PHE A 55 -11.96 1.08 5.90
C PHE A 55 -10.71 1.74 6.49
N SER A 56 -10.79 2.23 7.74
CA SER A 56 -9.65 2.82 8.42
C SER A 56 -8.48 1.84 8.61
N LEU A 57 -8.74 0.54 8.76
CA LEU A 57 -7.69 -0.47 8.83
C LEU A 57 -7.09 -0.74 7.44
N SER A 58 -7.91 -0.76 6.39
CA SER A 58 -7.45 -0.93 5.00
C SER A 58 -6.42 0.13 4.62
N GLN A 59 -6.68 1.41 4.92
CA GLN A 59 -5.75 2.50 4.59
C GLN A 59 -4.38 2.31 5.25
N VAL A 60 -4.36 1.89 6.52
CA VAL A 60 -3.10 1.64 7.24
C VAL A 60 -2.36 0.43 6.67
N ILE A 61 -3.07 -0.64 6.34
CA ILE A 61 -2.47 -1.85 5.75
C ILE A 61 -1.94 -1.58 4.33
N GLU A 62 -2.66 -0.79 3.55
CA GLU A 62 -2.28 -0.43 2.18
C GLU A 62 -1.01 0.44 2.17
N GLU A 63 -0.95 1.43 3.06
CA GLU A 63 0.27 2.23 3.29
C GLU A 63 1.44 1.36 3.79
N ASP A 64 1.22 0.43 4.72
CA ASP A 64 2.29 -0.43 5.25
C ASP A 64 2.84 -1.41 4.20
N LEU A 65 1.99 -1.89 3.28
CA LEU A 65 2.39 -2.86 2.24
C LEU A 65 2.92 -2.21 0.96
N TYR A 66 2.44 -1.00 0.64
CA TYR A 66 2.60 -0.34 -0.65
C TYR A 66 2.86 1.19 -0.57
N GLY A 67 2.87 1.79 0.63
CA GLY A 67 2.92 3.24 0.86
C GLY A 67 4.26 3.92 0.60
N GLU A 68 5.28 3.16 0.19
CA GLU A 68 6.49 3.69 -0.43
C GLU A 68 6.86 2.80 -1.62
N GLU A 69 6.17 2.98 -2.75
CA GLU A 69 6.91 2.92 -4.02
C GLU A 69 7.69 4.23 -4.12
N GLU A 70 8.89 4.28 -3.53
CA GLU A 70 9.94 5.08 -4.17
C GLU A 70 10.13 4.46 -5.55
N ASP A 71 9.46 5.03 -6.55
CA ASP A 71 9.84 4.81 -7.94
C ASP A 71 11.27 5.30 -8.05
N ILE A 72 12.24 4.37 -7.96
CA ILE A 72 13.60 4.61 -8.39
C ILE A 72 13.51 4.82 -9.90
N LEU A 73 13.19 6.05 -10.28
CA LEU A 73 13.20 6.44 -11.67
C LEU A 73 14.64 6.29 -12.13
N ASN A 74 14.85 5.39 -13.09
CA ASN A 74 16.14 5.27 -13.74
C ASN A 74 16.55 6.66 -14.23
N TRP A 75 17.78 7.06 -13.92
CA TRP A 75 18.34 8.34 -14.37
C TRP A 75 18.18 8.54 -15.88
N GLU A 76 18.28 7.47 -16.66
CA GLU A 76 18.02 7.47 -18.09
C GLU A 76 16.56 7.86 -18.41
N THR A 77 15.58 7.26 -17.73
CA THR A 77 14.15 7.58 -17.89
C THR A 77 13.84 9.03 -17.49
N LEU A 78 14.46 9.53 -16.43
CA LEU A 78 14.33 10.94 -16.05
C LEU A 78 14.89 11.87 -17.14
N MET A 79 16.04 11.53 -17.71
CA MET A 79 16.63 12.28 -18.82
C MET A 79 15.82 12.18 -20.11
N ASP A 80 15.10 11.09 -20.35
CA ASP A 80 14.23 10.94 -21.51
C ASP A 80 12.99 11.84 -21.42
N CYS A 81 12.42 12.01 -20.23
CA CYS A 81 11.20 12.79 -20.03
C CYS A 81 11.44 14.27 -19.70
N TYR A 82 12.58 14.63 -19.09
CA TYR A 82 12.83 15.97 -18.56
C TYR A 82 14.19 16.55 -18.97
N ASP A 83 14.21 17.85 -19.22
CA ASP A 83 15.42 18.66 -19.31
C ASP A 83 15.82 19.22 -17.94
N ALA A 84 17.09 19.04 -17.57
CA ALA A 84 17.68 19.71 -16.40
C ALA A 84 18.13 21.13 -16.77
N VAL A 85 17.46 22.14 -16.23
CA VAL A 85 17.74 23.56 -16.52
C VAL A 85 18.39 24.22 -15.31
N LEU A 86 19.59 24.74 -15.50
CA LEU A 86 20.27 25.56 -14.48
C LEU A 86 19.71 26.98 -14.49
N THR A 87 19.17 27.42 -13.35
CA THR A 87 18.68 28.79 -13.14
C THR A 87 19.50 29.49 -12.06
N ARG A 88 19.29 30.82 -11.90
CA ARG A 88 19.89 31.59 -10.80
C ARG A 88 19.48 31.11 -9.39
N LYS A 89 18.42 30.31 -9.29
CA LYS A 89 17.93 29.72 -8.03
C LYS A 89 18.35 28.26 -7.83
N GLY A 90 19.05 27.66 -8.80
CA GLY A 90 19.44 26.25 -8.80
C GLY A 90 18.95 25.48 -10.03
N ILE A 91 19.09 24.16 -10.01
CA ILE A 91 18.64 23.25 -11.07
C ILE A 91 17.14 23.01 -10.92
N ILE A 92 16.40 23.13 -12.01
CA ILE A 92 14.99 22.74 -12.12
C ILE A 92 14.83 21.73 -13.26
N PHE A 93 13.83 20.86 -13.15
CA PHE A 93 13.47 19.93 -14.23
C PHE A 93 12.28 20.48 -15.00
N ARG A 94 12.36 20.47 -16.34
CA ARG A 94 11.30 20.90 -17.24
C ARG A 94 10.93 19.73 -18.14
N GLU A 95 9.64 19.40 -18.24
CA GLU A 95 9.17 18.33 -19.13
C GLU A 95 9.49 18.65 -20.58
N LYS A 96 10.03 17.65 -21.30
CA LYS A 96 10.28 17.74 -22.74
C LYS A 96 8.94 17.70 -23.46
N ALA A 97 8.75 18.59 -24.43
CA ALA A 97 7.61 18.47 -25.33
C ALA A 97 7.82 17.22 -26.20
N GLU A 98 6.81 16.36 -26.32
CA GLU A 98 6.84 15.26 -27.28
C GLU A 98 7.03 15.86 -28.69
N GLU A 99 8.11 15.47 -29.37
CA GLU A 99 8.26 15.76 -30.80
C GLU A 99 7.27 14.87 -31.56
N GLU A 100 6.24 15.49 -32.14
CA GLU A 100 5.25 14.87 -33.04
C GLU A 100 5.88 14.27 -34.31
#